data_AF-S4T9J9-F1
#
_entry.id   AF-S4T9J9-F1
#
_cell.length_a   1.000
_cell.length_b   1.000
_cell.length_c   1.000
_cell.angle_alpha   90.00
_cell.angle_beta   90.00
_cell.angle_gamma   90.00
#
_symmetry.space_group_name_H-M   'P 1'
#
loop_
_entity.id
_entity.type
_entity.pdbx_description
1 polymer ?
#
loop_
_entity_poly.entity_id
_entity_poly.type
_entity_poly.pdbx_seq_one_letter_code
_entity_poly.pdbx_strand_id
1 'polypeptide(L)'
;EVLHTQGVEFGSRTRNVVFDIFTGKGQDMVFTVYGEHWRKMRRIMTVPFFTNKVVQQYRYGWEDEAAKVVEDVKKNPEAATNGIVLRRRLQLMMYNNMYRIMFDRRFESEEDPLFNKLKALNGERSRLAQS
;
A
#
# COMPACT_ATOMS: atom_id res chain seq x y z
N GLU A 1 -20.88 -10.43 -15.76
CA GLU A 1 -20.79 -9.71 -17.06
C GLU A 1 -19.83 -8.53 -17.01
N VAL A 2 -20.03 -7.54 -16.14
CA VAL A 2 -19.25 -6.27 -16.11
C VAL A 2 -17.72 -6.44 -16.03
N LEU A 3 -17.20 -7.33 -15.19
CA LEU A 3 -15.73 -7.45 -14.97
C LEU A 3 -15.01 -8.39 -15.97
N HIS A 4 -15.75 -9.14 -16.78
CA HIS A 4 -15.18 -10.15 -17.67
C HIS A 4 -15.72 -10.01 -19.09
N THR A 5 -17.04 -10.21 -19.28
CA THR A 5 -17.72 -10.11 -20.59
C THR A 5 -17.69 -8.70 -21.18
N GLN A 6 -17.93 -7.67 -20.36
CA GLN A 6 -17.89 -6.25 -20.76
C GLN A 6 -16.74 -5.50 -20.07
N GLY A 7 -15.68 -6.22 -19.69
CA GLY A 7 -14.58 -5.68 -18.88
C GLY A 7 -13.79 -4.56 -19.56
N VAL A 8 -13.81 -4.47 -20.89
CA VAL A 8 -13.20 -3.36 -21.63
C VAL A 8 -14.08 -2.11 -21.58
N GLU A 9 -15.38 -2.27 -21.77
CA GLU A 9 -16.35 -1.16 -21.79
C GLU A 9 -16.48 -0.50 -20.41
N PHE A 10 -16.49 -1.31 -19.35
CA PHE A 10 -16.58 -0.84 -17.96
C PHE A 10 -15.23 -0.83 -17.22
N GLY A 11 -14.12 -1.00 -17.95
CA GLY A 11 -12.77 -1.08 -17.37
C GLY A 11 -12.22 0.27 -16.90
N SER A 12 -12.92 1.36 -17.18
CA SER A 12 -12.49 2.73 -16.85
C SER A 12 -12.94 3.14 -15.44
N ARG A 13 -12.19 4.05 -14.81
CA ARG A 13 -12.52 4.61 -13.48
C ARG A 13 -13.13 6.00 -13.59
N THR A 14 -14.16 6.26 -12.81
CA THR A 14 -14.65 7.62 -12.58
C THR A 14 -13.61 8.40 -11.78
N ARG A 15 -13.41 9.68 -12.13
CA ARG A 15 -12.48 10.58 -11.45
C ARG A 15 -13.26 11.79 -10.94
N ASN A 16 -12.88 12.28 -9.77
CA ASN A 16 -13.27 13.59 -9.26
C ASN A 16 -12.06 14.54 -9.36
N VAL A 17 -12.29 15.85 -9.16
CA VAL A 17 -11.25 16.88 -9.25
C VAL A 17 -10.07 16.57 -8.30
N VAL A 18 -10.36 16.00 -7.13
CA VAL A 18 -9.36 15.58 -6.15
C VAL A 18 -8.45 14.48 -6.71
N PHE A 19 -9.02 13.45 -7.35
CA PHE A 19 -8.24 12.39 -7.99
C PHE A 19 -7.45 12.91 -9.19
N ASP A 20 -7.99 13.86 -9.96
CA ASP A 20 -7.24 14.47 -11.06
C ASP A 20 -5.98 15.21 -10.57
N ILE A 21 -6.07 15.92 -9.43
CA ILE A 21 -4.90 16.57 -8.81
C ILE A 21 -3.87 15.52 -8.35
N PHE A 22 -4.30 14.48 -7.65
CA PHE A 22 -3.37 13.47 -7.10
C PHE A 22 -2.75 12.53 -8.13
N THR A 23 -3.44 12.30 -9.25
CA THR A 23 -3.03 11.31 -10.26
C THR A 23 -2.47 11.93 -11.52
N GLY A 24 -2.32 13.26 -11.56
CA GLY A 24 -1.90 13.98 -12.75
C GLY A 24 -2.89 13.81 -13.91
N LYS A 25 -4.19 13.86 -13.62
CA LYS A 25 -5.29 13.57 -14.56
C LYS A 25 -5.22 12.15 -15.12
N GLY A 26 -5.04 11.15 -14.25
CA GLY A 26 -5.04 9.72 -14.61
C GLY A 26 -3.78 9.24 -15.34
N GLN A 27 -2.63 9.85 -15.05
CA GLN A 27 -1.32 9.34 -15.45
C GLN A 27 -0.83 8.21 -14.53
N ASP A 28 -1.54 7.96 -13.42
CA ASP A 28 -1.27 6.84 -12.53
C ASP A 28 -1.74 5.49 -13.11
N MET A 29 -1.55 4.41 -12.36
CA MET A 29 -1.96 3.06 -12.77
C MET A 29 -3.41 2.71 -12.35
N VAL A 30 -3.92 3.31 -11.27
CA VAL A 30 -5.17 2.88 -10.62
C VAL A 30 -6.38 3.65 -11.15
N PHE A 31 -6.25 4.96 -11.39
CA PHE A 31 -7.34 5.85 -11.81
C PHE A 31 -7.25 6.26 -13.29
N THR A 32 -6.40 5.59 -14.07
CA THR A 32 -6.35 5.80 -15.51
C THR A 32 -7.48 5.10 -16.25
N VAL A 33 -7.85 5.63 -17.41
CA VAL A 33 -8.86 5.05 -18.31
C VAL A 33 -8.25 3.82 -19.00
N TYR A 34 -9.08 2.81 -19.28
CA TYR A 34 -8.60 1.63 -19.99
C TYR A 34 -8.10 2.02 -21.39
N GLY A 35 -6.84 1.74 -21.69
CA GLY A 35 -6.18 2.20 -22.91
C GLY A 35 -4.72 1.79 -22.97
N GLU A 36 -3.98 2.37 -23.92
CA GLU A 36 -2.55 2.07 -24.11
C GLU A 36 -1.71 2.39 -22.88
N HIS A 37 -1.94 3.56 -22.25
CA HIS A 37 -1.23 3.98 -21.04
C HIS A 37 -1.37 2.97 -19.91
N TRP A 38 -2.61 2.55 -19.60
CA TRP A 38 -2.86 1.53 -18.58
C TRP A 38 -2.16 0.21 -18.89
N ARG A 39 -2.21 -0.27 -20.15
CA ARG A 39 -1.53 -1.52 -20.54
C ARG A 39 -0.01 -1.42 -20.37
N LYS A 40 0.57 -0.28 -20.75
CA LYS A 40 2.00 0.00 -20.59
C LYS A 40 2.39 0.03 -19.11
N MET A 41 1.67 0.78 -18.28
CA MET A 41 1.93 0.85 -16.84
C MET A 41 1.77 -0.52 -16.16
N ARG A 42 0.72 -1.28 -16.51
CA ARG A 42 0.50 -2.63 -16.00
C ARG A 42 1.69 -3.53 -16.31
N ARG A 43 2.14 -3.54 -17.57
CA ARG A 43 3.27 -4.36 -18.01
C ARG A 43 4.56 -4.00 -17.28
N ILE A 44 4.85 -2.70 -17.10
CA ILE A 44 6.03 -2.22 -16.39
C ILE A 44 5.98 -2.63 -14.91
N MET A 45 4.83 -2.55 -14.26
CA MET A 45 4.69 -2.88 -12.83
C MET A 45 4.65 -4.38 -12.53
N THR A 46 4.19 -5.22 -13.47
CA THR A 46 4.06 -6.66 -13.23
C THR A 46 5.38 -7.31 -12.81
N VAL A 47 6.46 -7.05 -13.55
CA VAL A 47 7.77 -7.68 -13.28
C VAL A 47 8.33 -7.34 -11.89
N PRO A 48 8.45 -6.05 -11.48
CA PRO A 48 9.03 -5.67 -10.19
C PRO A 48 8.11 -5.92 -8.99
N PHE A 49 6.79 -6.03 -9.15
CA PHE A 49 5.86 -6.13 -8.01
C PHE A 49 5.04 -7.42 -7.96
N PHE A 50 4.59 -7.92 -9.12
CA PHE A 50 3.50 -8.90 -9.19
C PHE A 50 3.93 -10.19 -9.88
N THR A 51 5.09 -10.73 -9.49
CA THR A 51 5.54 -12.06 -9.92
C THR A 51 5.83 -12.97 -8.75
N ASN A 52 5.78 -14.28 -8.99
CA ASN A 52 6.19 -15.27 -7.99
C ASN A 52 7.64 -15.07 -7.53
N LYS A 53 8.51 -14.54 -8.39
CA LYS A 53 9.91 -14.24 -8.01
C LYS A 53 9.97 -13.18 -6.92
N VAL A 54 9.20 -12.11 -7.05
CA VAL A 54 9.10 -11.04 -6.04
C VAL A 54 8.60 -11.63 -4.72
N VAL A 55 7.56 -12.47 -4.75
CA VAL A 55 7.06 -13.15 -3.54
C VAL A 55 8.17 -13.97 -2.88
N GLN A 56 8.88 -14.82 -3.63
CA GLN A 56 9.94 -15.65 -3.06
C GLN A 56 11.13 -14.84 -2.53
N GLN A 57 11.44 -13.69 -3.16
CA GLN A 57 12.50 -12.79 -2.73
C GLN A 57 12.16 -12.08 -1.41
N TYR A 58 10.92 -11.61 -1.25
CA TYR A 58 10.55 -10.77 -0.10
C TYR A 58 9.83 -11.52 1.04
N ARG A 59 9.41 -12.78 0.84
CA ARG A 59 8.67 -13.57 1.85
C ARG A 59 9.33 -13.56 3.23
N TYR A 60 10.65 -13.77 3.28
CA TYR A 60 11.39 -13.82 4.53
C TYR A 60 11.39 -12.47 5.25
N GLY A 61 11.38 -11.37 4.48
CA GLY A 61 11.22 -10.04 5.03
C GLY A 61 9.84 -9.81 5.63
N TRP A 62 8.79 -10.34 5.02
CA TRP A 62 7.43 -10.23 5.55
C TRP A 62 7.22 -11.10 6.80
N GLU A 63 7.80 -12.30 6.81
CA GLU A 63 7.82 -13.21 7.97
C GLU A 63 8.55 -12.57 9.16
N ASP A 64 9.71 -11.96 8.91
CA ASP A 64 10.50 -11.22 9.91
C ASP A 64 9.73 -9.99 10.45
N GLU A 65 9.09 -9.21 9.59
CA GLU A 65 8.26 -8.08 10.04
C GLU A 65 7.04 -8.56 10.85
N ALA A 66 6.42 -9.68 10.50
CA ALA A 66 5.33 -10.29 11.28
C ALA A 66 5.82 -10.83 12.63
N ALA A 67 7.00 -11.45 12.68
CA ALA A 67 7.62 -11.90 13.93
C ALA A 67 7.88 -10.73 14.87
N LYS A 68 8.41 -9.60 14.36
CA LYS A 68 8.60 -8.38 15.15
C LYS A 68 7.30 -7.81 15.70
N VAL A 69 6.20 -7.84 14.92
CA VAL A 69 4.87 -7.43 15.44
C VAL A 69 4.50 -8.27 16.66
N VAL A 70 4.67 -9.60 16.58
CA VAL A 70 4.36 -10.50 17.69
C VAL A 70 5.25 -10.23 18.90
N GLU A 71 6.54 -9.99 18.69
CA GLU A 71 7.47 -9.64 19.76
C GLU A 71 7.11 -8.32 20.45
N ASP A 72 6.78 -7.28 19.69
CA ASP A 72 6.43 -5.97 20.25
C ASP A 72 5.12 -6.03 21.05
N VAL A 73 4.16 -6.83 20.57
CA VAL A 73 2.92 -7.11 21.31
C VAL A 73 3.22 -7.87 22.61
N LYS A 74 4.08 -8.89 22.57
CA LYS A 74 4.47 -9.67 23.76
C LYS A 74 5.23 -8.83 24.79
N LYS A 75 6.04 -7.88 24.35
CA LYS A 75 6.83 -6.98 25.22
C LYS A 75 5.95 -5.94 25.91
N ASN A 76 4.75 -5.66 25.40
CA ASN A 76 3.84 -4.68 26.00
C ASN A 76 2.96 -5.34 27.08
N PRO A 77 3.13 -5.01 28.38
CA PRO A 77 2.33 -5.58 29.45
C PRO A 77 0.82 -5.27 29.33
N GLU A 78 0.47 -4.12 28.75
CA GLU A 78 -0.93 -3.73 28.55
C GLU A 78 -1.65 -4.62 27.52
N ALA A 79 -0.90 -5.24 26.60
CA ALA A 79 -1.47 -6.15 25.61
C ALA A 79 -2.09 -7.40 26.26
N ALA A 80 -1.58 -7.81 27.42
CA ALA A 80 -2.08 -8.97 28.17
C ALA A 80 -3.22 -8.61 29.14
N THR A 81 -3.37 -7.33 29.52
CA THR A 81 -4.33 -6.90 30.55
C THR A 81 -5.50 -6.11 29.98
N ASN A 82 -5.22 -4.94 29.40
CA ASN A 82 -6.22 -3.96 28.97
C ASN A 82 -6.54 -4.05 27.48
N GLY A 83 -5.69 -4.76 26.71
CA GLY A 83 -5.75 -4.80 25.26
C GLY A 83 -5.11 -3.56 24.63
N ILE A 84 -4.62 -3.71 23.40
CA ILE A 84 -3.91 -2.65 22.67
C ILE A 84 -4.50 -2.45 21.27
N VAL A 85 -4.33 -1.25 20.73
CA VAL A 85 -4.72 -0.95 19.35
C VAL A 85 -3.66 -1.47 18.38
N LEU A 86 -3.73 -2.78 18.09
CA LEU A 86 -2.77 -3.49 17.21
C LEU A 86 -2.66 -2.89 15.80
N ARG A 87 -3.71 -2.20 15.34
CA ARG A 87 -3.73 -1.52 14.03
C ARG A 87 -2.54 -0.58 13.83
N ARG A 88 -2.04 0.09 14.88
CA ARG A 88 -0.90 1.01 14.77
C ARG A 88 0.38 0.27 14.37
N ARG A 89 0.66 -0.84 15.05
CA ARG A 89 1.82 -1.68 14.77
C ARG A 89 1.74 -2.44 13.44
N LEU A 90 0.54 -2.90 13.07
CA LEU A 90 0.28 -3.50 11.76
C LEU A 90 0.45 -2.49 10.62
N GLN A 91 0.11 -1.21 10.85
CA GLN A 91 0.34 -0.17 9.87
C GLN A 91 1.84 -0.02 9.57
N LEU A 92 2.70 0.00 10.60
CA LEU A 92 4.15 0.01 10.43
C LEU A 92 4.64 -1.20 9.62
N MET A 93 4.16 -2.41 9.94
CA MET A 93 4.49 -3.64 9.20
C MET A 93 4.15 -3.52 7.71
N MET A 94 2.95 -3.02 7.38
CA MET A 94 2.53 -2.85 5.98
C MET A 94 3.40 -1.83 5.24
N TYR A 95 3.77 -0.73 5.91
CA TYR A 95 4.71 0.25 5.34
C TYR A 95 6.08 -0.37 5.11
N ASN A 96 6.63 -1.12 6.07
CA ASN A 96 7.91 -1.80 5.91
C ASN A 96 7.89 -2.80 4.75
N ASN A 97 6.84 -3.61 4.63
CA ASN A 97 6.70 -4.57 3.53
C ASN A 97 6.67 -3.87 2.17
N MET A 98 5.90 -2.79 2.03
CA MET A 98 5.80 -2.04 0.79
C MET A 98 7.09 -1.28 0.45
N TYR A 99 7.69 -0.58 1.42
CA TYR A 99 8.91 0.21 1.20
C TYR A 99 10.13 -0.66 0.94
N ARG A 100 10.16 -1.88 1.49
CA ARG A 100 11.21 -2.85 1.16
C ARG A 100 11.12 -3.31 -0.29
N ILE A 101 9.91 -3.55 -0.81
CA ILE A 101 9.73 -3.92 -2.23
C ILE A 101 10.07 -2.74 -3.16
N MET A 102 9.66 -1.52 -2.80
CA MET A 102 9.83 -0.35 -3.66
C MET A 102 11.23 0.26 -3.63
N PHE A 103 11.87 0.29 -2.45
CA PHE A 103 13.07 1.11 -2.20
C PHE A 103 14.15 0.37 -1.40
N ASP A 104 13.92 -0.90 -1.05
CA ASP A 104 14.76 -1.66 -0.12
C ASP A 104 15.01 -0.91 1.21
N ARG A 105 13.96 -0.24 1.71
CA ARG A 105 14.00 0.53 2.97
C ARG A 105 12.97 0.02 3.99
N ARG A 106 13.30 0.19 5.26
CA ARG A 106 12.40 -0.03 6.41
C ARG A 106 12.41 1.17 7.34
N PHE A 107 11.32 1.34 8.08
CA PHE A 107 11.20 2.25 9.21
C PHE A 107 11.54 1.48 10.50
N GLU A 108 12.22 2.16 11.43
CA GLU A 108 12.71 1.50 12.65
C GLU A 108 11.63 1.33 13.71
N SER A 109 10.76 2.33 13.89
CA SER A 109 9.71 2.31 14.91
C SER A 109 8.46 3.11 14.49
N GLU A 110 7.44 3.11 15.34
CA GLU A 110 6.22 3.92 15.14
C GLU A 110 6.48 5.42 15.31
N GLU A 111 7.56 5.79 15.98
CA GLU A 111 8.01 7.17 16.22
C GLU A 111 8.88 7.73 15.09
N ASP A 112 9.24 6.91 14.09
CA ASP A 112 10.06 7.34 12.96
C ASP A 112 9.45 8.61 12.29
N PRO A 113 10.22 9.72 12.19
CA PRO A 113 9.68 10.98 11.67
C PRO A 113 9.19 10.88 10.22
N LEU A 114 9.89 10.10 9.39
CA LEU A 114 9.51 9.91 8.00
C LEU A 114 8.25 9.05 7.90
N PHE A 115 8.15 7.97 8.69
CA PHE A 115 6.94 7.15 8.77
C PHE A 115 5.71 8.00 9.15
N ASN A 116 5.83 8.82 10.19
CA ASN A 116 4.73 9.66 10.67
C ASN A 116 4.32 10.72 9.64
N LYS A 117 5.28 11.34 8.96
CA LYS A 117 5.01 12.26 7.86
C LYS A 117 4.25 11.58 6.71
N LEU A 118 4.69 10.39 6.29
CA LEU A 118 4.04 9.63 5.22
C LEU A 118 2.64 9.14 5.60
N LYS A 119 2.46 8.73 6.86
CA LYS A 119 1.17 8.34 7.42
C LYS A 119 0.18 9.51 7.43
N ALA A 120 0.61 10.70 7.84
CA ALA A 120 -0.21 11.90 7.82
C ALA A 120 -0.66 12.27 6.40
N LEU A 121 0.28 12.29 5.44
CA LEU A 121 -0.02 12.59 4.03
C LEU A 121 -1.01 11.61 3.42
N ASN A 122 -0.85 10.30 3.68
CA ASN A 122 -1.79 9.28 3.20
C ASN A 122 -3.17 9.39 3.85
N GLY A 123 -3.22 9.78 5.14
CA GLY A 123 -4.47 10.05 5.84
C GLY A 123 -5.22 11.24 5.22
N GLU A 124 -4.52 12.34 4.96
CA GLU A 124 -5.11 13.53 4.35
C GLU A 124 -5.60 13.25 2.92
N ARG A 125 -4.81 12.55 2.11
CA ARG A 125 -5.22 12.10 0.78
C ARG A 125 -6.50 11.27 0.82
N SER A 126 -6.60 10.33 1.78
CA SER A 126 -7.79 9.47 1.91
C SER A 126 -9.03 10.27 2.30
N ARG A 127 -8.88 11.28 3.18
CA ARG A 127 -9.96 12.19 3.57
C ARG A 127 -10.44 13.02 2.37
N LEU A 128 -9.52 13.61 1.61
CA LEU A 128 -9.85 14.43 0.44
C LEU A 128 -10.50 13.60 -0.67
N ALA A 129 -10.09 12.35 -0.84
CA ALA A 129 -10.68 11.45 -1.83
C ALA A 129 -12.14 11.07 -1.53
N GLN A 130 -12.59 11.23 -0.28
CA GLN A 130 -13.96 10.92 0.17
C GLN A 130 -14.91 12.12 0.15
N SER A 131 -14.40 13.35 -0.06
CA SER A 131 -15.21 14.56 -0.29
C SER A 131 -15.53 14.74 -1.77
#